data_AF-A0A9W3D3Q7-F1
#
_entry.id   AF-A0A9W3D3Q7-F1
#
_cell.length_a   1.000
_cell.length_b   1.000
_cell.length_c   1.000
_cell.angle_alpha   90.00
_cell.angle_beta   90.00
_cell.angle_gamma   90.00
#
_symmetry.space_group_name_H-M   'P 1'
#
loop_
_entity.id
_entity.type
_entity.pdbx_description
1 polymer ?
#
loop_
_entity_poly.entity_id
_entity_poly.type
_entity_poly.pdbx_seq_one_letter_code
_entity_poly.pdbx_strand_id
1 'polypeptide(L)'
;MKTLKVSRVTVRAKEVVEAAGGSVRRVYYNKLGLRALLKPEWFEKKGRLLPKAARPPPKQQDRVDSIGRLPAPKKPIPFLSAEENKVESHVES
;
A
#
# COMPACT_ATOMS: atom_id res chain seq x y z
N MET A 1 -23.83 6.87 -0.41
CA MET A 1 -22.98 8.06 -0.64
C MET A 1 -21.59 7.63 -1.12
N LYS A 2 -21.05 8.24 -2.17
CA LYS A 2 -19.74 7.92 -2.73
C LYS A 2 -18.68 8.88 -2.17
N THR A 3 -17.61 8.32 -1.61
CA THR A 3 -16.49 9.10 -1.06
C THR A 3 -15.33 9.12 -2.06
N LEU A 4 -14.89 10.32 -2.42
CA LEU A 4 -13.72 10.53 -3.28
C LEU A 4 -12.44 10.51 -2.45
N LYS A 5 -11.47 9.68 -2.86
CA LYS A 5 -10.14 9.60 -2.27
C LYS A 5 -9.13 10.17 -3.25
N VAL A 6 -8.55 11.31 -2.91
CA VAL A 6 -7.74 12.13 -3.83
C VAL A 6 -6.49 12.61 -3.12
N SER A 7 -5.44 12.97 -3.87
CA SER A 7 -4.18 13.40 -3.27
C SER A 7 -4.22 14.84 -2.76
N ARG A 8 -4.91 15.73 -3.48
CA ARG A 8 -5.04 17.15 -3.17
C ARG A 8 -6.39 17.67 -3.66
N VAL A 9 -6.92 18.65 -2.96
CA VAL A 9 -8.19 19.31 -3.28
C VAL A 9 -8.10 20.78 -2.88
N THR A 10 -8.75 21.64 -3.65
CA THR A 10 -8.94 23.06 -3.33
C THR A 10 -10.20 23.26 -2.50
N VAL A 11 -10.24 24.29 -1.68
CA VAL A 11 -11.38 24.57 -0.77
C VAL A 11 -12.70 24.66 -1.54
N ARG A 12 -12.73 25.43 -2.64
CA ARG A 12 -13.90 25.58 -3.51
C ARG A 12 -14.42 24.25 -4.07
N ALA A 13 -13.52 23.35 -4.47
CA ALA A 13 -13.93 22.06 -5.00
C ALA A 13 -14.51 21.14 -3.92
N LYS A 14 -13.98 21.23 -2.69
CA LYS A 14 -14.52 20.48 -1.55
C LYS A 14 -15.95 20.92 -1.23
N GLU A 15 -16.19 22.23 -1.15
CA GLU A 15 -17.52 22.81 -0.88
C GLU A 15 -18.56 22.37 -1.92
N VAL A 16 -18.21 22.41 -3.21
CA VAL A 16 -19.11 21.99 -4.29
C VAL A 16 -19.45 20.50 -4.17
N VAL A 17 -18.47 19.64 -3.85
CA VAL A 17 -18.71 18.21 -3.70
C VAL A 17 -19.54 17.90 -2.45
N GLU A 18 -19.32 18.60 -1.35
CA GLU A 18 -20.11 18.45 -0.12
C GLU A 18 -21.54 18.97 -0.30
N ALA A 19 -21.73 20.08 -1.02
CA ALA A 19 -23.05 20.59 -1.40
C ALA A 19 -23.82 19.61 -2.32
N ALA A 20 -23.10 18.90 -3.19
CA ALA A 20 -23.67 17.81 -3.99
C ALA A 20 -23.96 16.52 -3.19
N GLY A 21 -23.76 16.53 -1.86
CA GLY A 21 -23.97 15.37 -0.99
C GLY A 21 -22.86 14.30 -1.07
N GLY A 22 -21.71 14.67 -1.64
CA GLY A 22 -20.50 13.85 -1.70
C GLY A 22 -19.58 14.08 -0.50
N SER A 23 -18.53 13.26 -0.40
CA SER A 23 -17.49 13.44 0.62
C SER A 23 -16.11 13.29 0.00
N VAL A 24 -15.17 14.11 0.44
CA VAL A 24 -13.80 14.15 -0.08
C VAL A 24 -12.81 13.86 1.03
N ARG A 25 -11.86 12.95 0.79
CA ARG A 25 -10.73 12.67 1.68
C ARG A 25 -9.40 12.82 0.96
N ARG A 26 -8.44 13.49 1.62
CA ARG A 26 -7.06 13.59 1.13
C ARG A 26 -6.26 12.39 1.58
N VAL A 27 -5.71 11.65 0.63
CA VAL A 27 -5.02 10.38 0.87
C VAL A 27 -3.61 10.43 0.30
N TYR A 28 -2.63 10.02 1.11
CA TYR A 28 -1.24 9.92 0.65
C TYR A 28 -0.95 8.58 -0.04
N TYR A 29 -0.35 8.67 -1.22
CA TYR A 29 0.28 7.53 -1.89
C TYR A 29 1.72 7.89 -2.26
N ASN A 30 2.66 7.00 -1.94
CA ASN A 30 3.99 7.04 -2.52
C ASN A 30 3.96 6.55 -3.98
N LYS A 31 5.03 6.78 -4.74
CA LYS A 31 5.11 6.33 -6.15
C LYS A 31 4.87 4.83 -6.30
N LEU A 32 5.44 4.01 -5.41
CA LEU A 32 5.32 2.55 -5.46
C LEU A 32 3.90 2.07 -5.11
N GLY A 33 3.30 2.62 -4.06
CA GLY A 33 1.95 2.29 -3.62
C GLY A 33 0.89 2.77 -4.61
N LEU A 34 1.08 3.92 -5.26
CA LEU A 34 0.18 4.35 -6.33
C LEU A 34 0.22 3.36 -7.51
N ARG A 35 1.40 2.84 -7.87
CA ARG A 35 1.51 1.78 -8.89
C ARG A 35 0.82 0.50 -8.44
N ALA A 36 0.95 0.12 -7.17
CA ALA A 36 0.26 -1.06 -6.64
C ALA A 36 -1.26 -0.92 -6.65
N LEU A 37 -1.78 0.30 -6.50
CA LEU A 37 -3.21 0.59 -6.58
C LEU A 37 -3.72 0.53 -8.04
N LEU A 38 -2.99 1.16 -8.96
CA LEU A 38 -3.44 1.32 -10.35
C LEU A 38 -3.20 0.08 -11.21
N LYS A 39 -2.08 -0.61 -10.97
CA LYS A 39 -1.59 -1.73 -11.79
C LYS A 39 -1.09 -2.88 -10.91
N PRO A 40 -1.98 -3.55 -10.16
CA PRO A 40 -1.59 -4.69 -9.32
C PRO A 40 -1.02 -5.86 -10.15
N GLU A 41 -1.42 -6.01 -11.42
CA GLU A 41 -0.96 -7.07 -12.33
C GLU A 41 0.55 -7.02 -12.58
N TRP A 42 1.15 -5.83 -12.52
CA TRP A 42 2.59 -5.68 -12.67
C TRP A 42 3.36 -6.38 -11.54
N PHE A 43 2.83 -6.34 -10.32
CA PHE A 43 3.42 -7.00 -9.15
C PHE A 43 3.25 -8.51 -9.24
N GLU A 44 2.06 -8.96 -9.65
CA GLU A 44 1.78 -10.38 -9.85
C GLU A 44 2.69 -11.01 -10.90
N LYS A 45 2.89 -10.34 -12.05
CA LYS A 45 3.77 -10.77 -13.14
C LYS A 45 5.24 -10.78 -12.75
N LYS A 46 5.68 -9.81 -11.94
CA LYS A 46 7.05 -9.75 -11.39
C LYS A 46 7.29 -10.75 -10.25
N GLY A 47 6.28 -11.53 -9.85
CA GLY A 47 6.37 -12.44 -8.70
C GLY A 47 6.56 -11.71 -7.37
N ARG A 48 6.28 -10.40 -7.30
CA ARG A 48 6.45 -9.60 -6.07
C ARG A 48 5.11 -9.43 -5.36
N LEU A 49 5.17 -9.41 -4.03
CA LEU A 49 4.02 -9.11 -3.19
C LEU A 49 3.63 -7.63 -3.28
N LEU A 50 2.35 -7.34 -3.02
CA LEU A 50 1.90 -5.96 -2.93
C LEU A 50 2.53 -5.31 -1.68
N PRO A 51 3.14 -4.12 -1.84
CA PRO A 51 3.79 -3.43 -0.74
C PRO A 51 2.76 -2.93 0.28
N LYS A 52 3.15 -2.84 1.55
CA LYS A 52 2.39 -2.10 2.57
C LYS A 52 2.47 -0.61 2.26
N ALA A 53 1.38 0.12 2.48
CA ALA A 53 1.36 1.57 2.28
C ALA A 53 2.36 2.25 3.23
N ALA A 54 3.24 3.05 2.66
CA ALA A 54 4.21 3.82 3.44
C ALA A 54 3.54 4.98 4.16
N ARG A 55 4.06 5.32 5.34
CA ARG A 55 3.68 6.55 6.04
C ARG A 55 4.19 7.76 5.24
N PRO A 56 3.43 8.86 5.17
CA PRO A 56 3.89 10.07 4.50
C PRO A 56 5.11 10.66 5.25
N PRO A 57 5.98 11.38 4.53
CA PRO A 57 7.07 12.11 5.17
C PRO A 57 6.51 13.22 6.08
N PRO A 58 7.22 13.60 7.17
CA PRO A 58 6.71 14.54 8.17
C PRO A 58 6.17 15.86 7.58
N LYS A 59 6.84 16.42 6.57
CA LYS A 59 6.42 17.66 5.89
C LYS A 59 5.06 17.57 5.17
N GLN A 60 4.62 16.36 4.85
CA GLN A 60 3.37 16.12 4.14
C GLN A 60 2.26 15.63 5.05
N GLN A 61 2.57 15.22 6.29
CA GLN A 61 1.60 14.67 7.24
C GLN A 61 0.43 15.62 7.47
N ASP A 62 0.67 16.92 7.64
CA ASP A 62 -0.36 17.93 7.92
C ASP A 62 -1.31 18.19 6.72
N ARG A 63 -0.91 17.76 5.53
CA ARG A 63 -1.66 18.00 4.29
C ARG A 63 -2.60 16.87 3.91
N VAL A 64 -2.55 15.73 4.61
CA VAL A 64 -3.31 14.53 4.28
C VAL A 64 -4.08 14.02 5.49
N ASP A 65 -5.32 13.59 5.22
CA ASP A 65 -6.24 13.13 6.26
C ASP A 65 -6.10 11.63 6.52
N SER A 66 -5.52 10.86 5.58
CA SER A 66 -5.39 9.40 5.68
C SER A 66 -4.24 8.83 4.86
N ILE A 67 -3.72 7.68 5.30
CA ILE A 67 -2.73 6.88 4.56
C ILE A 67 -3.46 5.98 3.55
N GLY A 68 -2.92 5.86 2.33
CA GLY A 68 -3.49 5.02 1.28
C GLY A 68 -3.75 3.58 1.72
N ARG A 69 -4.97 3.08 1.48
CA ARG A 69 -5.30 1.66 1.69
C ARG A 69 -5.02 0.91 0.39
N LEU A 70 -4.03 0.01 0.43
CA LEU A 70 -3.70 -0.85 -0.70
C LEU A 70 -4.50 -2.17 -0.59
N PRO A 71 -4.83 -2.81 -1.73
CA PRO A 71 -5.45 -4.12 -1.71
C PRO A 71 -4.53 -5.14 -1.04
N ALA A 72 -5.09 -6.05 -0.25
CA ALA A 72 -4.32 -7.02 0.50
C ALA A 72 -3.54 -7.95 -0.47
N PRO A 73 -2.30 -8.33 -0.13
CA PRO A 73 -1.56 -9.30 -0.90
C PRO A 73 -2.31 -10.64 -0.88
N LYS A 74 -2.72 -11.12 -2.06
CA LYS A 74 -3.43 -12.40 -2.21
C LYS A 74 -2.52 -13.62 -2.10
N LYS A 75 -1.23 -13.43 -2.37
CA LYS A 75 -0.26 -14.52 -2.34
C LYS A 75 0.26 -14.70 -0.90
N PRO A 76 0.20 -15.92 -0.34
CA PRO A 76 0.82 -16.18 0.96
C PRO A 76 2.30 -15.85 0.87
N ILE A 77 2.84 -15.27 1.94
CA ILE A 77 4.27 -15.05 2.06
C ILE A 77 4.90 -16.46 2.06
N PRO A 78 5.81 -16.79 1.13
CA PRO A 78 6.62 -17.97 1.29
C PRO A 78 7.53 -17.64 2.48
N PHE A 79 7.11 -18.04 3.68
CA PHE A 79 8.04 -18.17 4.78
C PHE A 79 9.09 -19.17 4.28
N LEU A 80 10.35 -18.75 4.27
CA LEU A 80 11.43 -19.73 4.26
C LEU A 80 11.16 -20.62 5.47
N SER A 81 10.74 -21.85 5.23
CA SER A 81 10.82 -22.92 6.20
C SER A 81 12.30 -23.04 6.56
N ALA A 82 12.66 -22.45 7.68
CA ALA A 82 13.85 -22.81 8.41
C ALA A 82 13.60 -24.21 8.99
N GLU A 83 13.74 -25.24 8.16
CA GLU A 83 13.78 -26.62 8.62
C GLU A 83 15.09 -27.27 8.14
N GLU A 84 15.92 -27.54 9.14
CA GLU A 84 16.77 -28.72 9.31
C GLU A 84 17.50 -29.26 8.09
N ASN A 85 18.79 -28.93 7.99
CA ASN A 85 19.78 -29.92 7.54
C ASN A 85 20.62 -30.34 8.74
N LYS A 86 20.12 -31.33 9.48
CA LYS A 86 20.93 -32.23 10.30
C LYS A 86 21.15 -33.48 9.46
N VAL A 87 22.34 -33.64 8.88
CA VAL A 87 22.90 -34.94 8.49
C VAL A 87 24.38 -34.94 8.86
N GLU A 88 24.71 -35.83 9.78
CA GLU A 88 26.04 -36.22 10.22
C GLU A 88 26.91 -36.74 9.06
N SER A 89 28.23 -36.51 9.10
CA SER A 89 29.25 -37.58 9.09
C SER A 89 30.67 -37.03 8.92
N HIS A 90 31.52 -37.34 9.92
CA HIS A 90 32.99 -37.51 9.96
C HIS A 90 33.39 -37.21 11.41
N VAL A 91 33.17 -38.11 12.38
CA VAL A 91 33.99 -39.31 12.68
C VAL A 91 35.48 -39.04 12.50
N GLU A 92 36.08 -38.60 13.61
CA GLU A 92 37.30 -39.12 14.21
C GLU A 92 38.34 -39.78 13.28
N SER A 93 39.47 -39.09 13.10
CA SER A 93 40.84 -39.63 13.16
C SER A 93 41.83 -38.47 13.29
#